data_AF-A0A7K0ZD75-F1
#
_entry.id   AF-A0A7K0ZD75-F1
#
_cell.length_a   1.000
_cell.length_b   1.000
_cell.length_c   1.000
_cell.angle_alpha   90.00
_cell.angle_beta   90.00
_cell.angle_gamma   90.00
#
_symmetry.space_group_name_H-M   'P 1'
#
loop_
_entity.id
_entity.type
_entity.pdbx_description
1 polymer ?
#
loop_
_entity_poly.entity_id
_entity_poly.type
_entity_poly.pdbx_seq_one_letter_code
_entity_poly.pdbx_strand_id
1 'polypeptide(L)'
;MCTRRTTLWAAVLALSLGLTACGGPTRTGTSFCRQLAQELPAIAQRMQTSKEVTQMVERYQRLLERSPLTIEKDMAVMTDLLRQASKVNTNKPEEVQALADASYAANQSALNVRDWVKSTCAVDISSGLNIEPPRVATTTTVPAPTTTPAP
;
A
#
# COMPACT_ATOMS: atom_id res chain seq x y z
N MET A 1 -17.05 -40.71 8.16
CA MET A 1 -16.65 -41.87 8.99
C MET A 1 -15.82 -41.35 10.16
N CYS A 2 -16.37 -41.42 11.38
CA CYS A 2 -15.76 -40.86 12.59
C CYS A 2 -15.06 -41.96 13.37
N THR A 3 -13.74 -41.82 13.61
CA THR A 3 -13.03 -42.71 14.54
C THR A 3 -12.76 -41.95 15.84
N ARG A 4 -13.60 -42.29 16.82
CA ARG A 4 -13.57 -41.83 18.22
C ARG A 4 -12.47 -42.61 18.94
N ARG A 5 -11.51 -41.93 19.56
CA ARG A 5 -10.57 -42.56 20.50
C ARG A 5 -10.48 -41.73 21.77
N THR A 6 -11.21 -42.22 22.77
CA THR A 6 -11.27 -41.75 24.15
C THR A 6 -10.03 -42.20 24.91
N THR A 7 -9.32 -41.26 25.53
CA THR A 7 -8.47 -41.51 26.70
C THR A 7 -8.64 -40.35 27.68
N LEU A 8 -9.31 -40.68 28.79
CA LEU A 8 -9.51 -39.86 29.99
C LEU A 8 -8.18 -39.67 30.74
N TRP A 9 -7.75 -38.42 30.98
CA TRP A 9 -6.89 -38.03 32.10
C TRP A 9 -7.21 -36.57 32.48
N ALA A 10 -7.09 -36.27 33.77
CA ALA A 10 -7.87 -35.28 34.49
C ALA A 10 -7.30 -33.84 34.46
N ALA A 11 -8.25 -32.90 34.45
CA ALA A 11 -8.24 -31.58 35.11
C ALA A 11 -6.96 -30.73 35.09
N VAL A 12 -6.85 -29.85 34.09
CA VAL A 12 -6.38 -28.46 34.26
C VAL A 12 -7.31 -27.56 33.45
N LEU A 13 -7.76 -26.47 34.09
CA LEU A 13 -8.76 -25.49 33.64
C LEU A 13 -8.78 -25.25 32.12
N ALA A 14 -9.88 -25.69 31.51
CA ALA A 14 -10.27 -25.27 30.18
C ALA A 14 -10.77 -23.82 30.21
N LEU A 15 -9.91 -22.89 29.79
CA LEU A 15 -10.33 -21.59 29.28
C LEU A 15 -9.80 -21.42 27.84
N SER A 16 -9.99 -22.44 27.02
CA SER A 16 -9.83 -22.36 25.57
C SER A 16 -11.08 -21.71 24.99
N LEU A 17 -11.14 -20.37 25.03
CA LEU A 17 -11.98 -19.59 24.12
C LEU A 17 -11.42 -19.74 22.70
N GLY A 18 -11.68 -20.90 22.09
CA GLY A 18 -11.60 -21.10 20.67
C GLY A 18 -12.76 -20.36 19.99
N LEU A 19 -12.65 -19.04 19.86
CA LEU A 19 -13.42 -18.33 18.84
C LEU A 19 -12.91 -18.80 17.48
N THR A 20 -13.50 -19.87 16.97
CA THR A 20 -13.51 -20.15 15.53
C THR A 20 -14.37 -19.09 14.86
N ALA A 21 -13.82 -17.88 14.73
CA ALA A 21 -14.41 -16.86 13.90
C ALA A 21 -14.24 -17.30 12.43
N CYS A 22 -15.24 -18.03 11.91
CA CYS A 22 -15.59 -17.98 10.50
C CYS A 22 -16.21 -16.60 10.22
N GLY A 23 -15.40 -15.56 10.37
CA GLY A 23 -15.71 -14.18 10.06
C GLY A 23 -14.49 -13.60 9.36
N GLY A 24 -14.72 -12.78 8.34
CA GLY A 24 -13.63 -12.15 7.59
C GLY A 24 -12.66 -11.37 8.48
N PRO A 25 -11.56 -10.86 7.88
CA PRO A 25 -10.54 -10.12 8.63
C PRO A 25 -11.18 -9.02 9.50
N THR A 26 -10.89 -9.03 10.80
CA THR A 26 -11.37 -7.98 11.70
C THR A 26 -10.89 -6.61 11.23
N ARG A 27 -11.79 -5.63 11.15
CA ARG A 27 -11.53 -4.26 10.68
C ARG A 27 -11.46 -3.27 11.84
N THR A 28 -10.37 -3.34 12.60
CA THR A 28 -10.14 -2.51 13.79
C THR A 28 -8.75 -1.88 13.71
N GLY A 29 -8.51 -0.83 14.49
CA GLY A 29 -7.17 -0.24 14.56
C GLY A 29 -6.10 -1.26 14.93
N THR A 30 -6.35 -2.09 15.95
CA THR A 30 -5.39 -3.11 16.41
C THR A 30 -5.10 -4.18 15.35
N SER A 31 -6.11 -4.66 14.62
CA SER A 31 -5.90 -5.66 13.56
C SER A 31 -5.15 -5.06 12.37
N PHE A 32 -5.44 -3.81 11.99
CA PHE A 32 -4.71 -3.09 10.98
C PHE A 32 -3.25 -2.87 11.38
N CYS A 33 -2.98 -2.32 12.57
CA CYS A 33 -1.60 -2.05 13.02
C CYS A 33 -0.77 -3.34 13.11
N ARG A 34 -1.38 -4.47 13.51
CA ARG A 34 -0.69 -5.77 13.50
C ARG A 34 -0.31 -6.22 12.09
N GLN A 35 -1.22 -6.08 11.13
CA GLN A 35 -0.91 -6.40 9.74
C GLN A 35 0.15 -5.45 9.18
N LEU A 36 0.04 -4.15 9.46
CA LEU A 36 1.03 -3.15 9.07
C LEU A 36 2.42 -3.54 9.56
N ALA A 37 2.57 -3.91 10.83
CA ALA A 37 3.86 -4.35 11.38
C ALA A 37 4.48 -5.54 10.62
N GLN A 38 3.67 -6.44 10.07
CA GLN A 38 4.15 -7.57 9.27
C GLN A 38 4.60 -7.14 7.87
N GLU A 39 3.94 -6.14 7.29
CA GLU A 39 4.19 -5.71 5.91
C GLU A 39 5.27 -4.64 5.79
N LEU A 40 5.46 -3.80 6.82
CA LEU A 40 6.41 -2.69 6.84
C LEU A 40 7.82 -3.01 6.33
N PRO A 41 8.47 -4.13 6.72
CA PRO A 41 9.82 -4.44 6.23
C PRO A 41 9.89 -4.57 4.71
N ALA A 42 8.81 -5.02 4.07
CA ALA A 42 8.74 -5.21 2.63
C ALA A 42 8.15 -3.99 1.91
N ILE A 43 7.23 -3.24 2.54
CA ILE A 43 6.71 -1.98 1.98
C ILE A 43 7.82 -0.93 1.87
N ALA A 44 8.78 -0.93 2.79
CA ALA A 44 9.93 -0.02 2.76
C ALA A 44 10.95 -0.33 1.64
N GLN A 45 10.82 -1.47 0.95
CA GLN A 45 11.76 -1.88 -0.10
C GLN A 45 11.34 -1.34 -1.47
N ARG A 46 12.33 -0.94 -2.28
CA ARG A 46 12.08 -0.55 -3.68
C ARG A 46 11.73 -1.77 -4.51
N MET A 47 10.66 -1.64 -5.31
CA MET A 47 10.29 -2.63 -6.32
C MET A 47 11.21 -2.50 -7.54
N GLN A 48 11.83 -3.59 -7.96
CA GLN A 48 12.72 -3.69 -9.12
C GLN A 48 12.11 -4.53 -10.25
N THR A 49 11.11 -5.37 -9.93
CA THR A 49 10.50 -6.31 -10.87
C THR A 49 8.98 -6.23 -10.86
N SER A 50 8.34 -6.61 -11.96
CA SER A 50 6.87 -6.70 -12.05
C SER A 50 6.25 -7.63 -11.01
N LYS A 51 6.99 -8.68 -10.63
CA LYS A 51 6.63 -9.60 -9.54
C LYS A 51 6.58 -8.87 -8.20
N GLU A 52 7.56 -8.03 -7.91
CA GLU A 52 7.59 -7.24 -6.67
C GLU A 52 6.47 -6.19 -6.63
N VAL A 53 6.12 -5.59 -7.78
CA VAL A 53 4.96 -4.70 -7.88
C VAL A 53 3.66 -5.44 -7.55
N THR A 54 3.48 -6.64 -8.10
CA THR A 54 2.31 -7.49 -7.80
C THR A 54 2.25 -7.85 -6.32
N GLN A 55 3.39 -8.23 -5.72
CA GLN A 55 3.47 -8.49 -4.29
C GLN A 55 3.10 -7.23 -3.48
N MET A 56 3.56 -6.04 -3.88
CA MET A 56 3.20 -4.80 -3.20
C MET A 56 1.68 -4.56 -3.22
N VAL A 57 1.03 -4.80 -4.36
CA VAL A 57 -0.45 -4.73 -4.46
C VAL A 57 -1.11 -5.66 -3.45
N GLU A 58 -0.64 -6.90 -3.34
CA GLU A 58 -1.19 -7.87 -2.38
C GLU A 58 -1.01 -7.43 -0.93
N ARG A 59 0.14 -6.80 -0.59
CA ARG A 59 0.39 -6.26 0.75
C ARG A 59 -0.63 -5.19 1.10
N TYR A 60 -0.84 -4.24 0.19
CA TYR A 60 -1.82 -3.17 0.38
C TYR A 60 -3.25 -3.70 0.42
N GLN A 61 -3.57 -4.75 -0.33
CA GLN A 61 -4.87 -5.40 -0.26
C GLN A 61 -5.12 -6.06 1.09
N ARG A 62 -4.12 -6.75 1.68
CA ARG A 62 -4.24 -7.30 3.04
C ARG A 62 -4.40 -6.22 4.11
N LEU A 63 -3.77 -5.06 3.91
CA LEU A 63 -3.98 -3.90 4.77
C LEU A 63 -5.40 -3.37 4.63
N LEU A 64 -5.89 -3.19 3.40
CA LEU A 64 -7.24 -2.73 3.09
C LEU A 64 -8.33 -3.64 3.71
N GLU A 65 -8.16 -4.95 3.62
CA GLU A 65 -9.11 -5.92 4.19
C GLU A 65 -9.30 -5.78 5.70
N ARG A 66 -8.29 -5.23 6.40
CA ARG A 66 -8.29 -5.00 7.85
C ARG A 66 -8.45 -3.52 8.22
N SER A 67 -8.55 -2.62 7.24
CA SER A 67 -8.69 -1.19 7.48
C SER A 67 -9.98 -0.87 8.23
N PRO A 68 -9.92 -0.06 9.30
CA PRO A 68 -11.13 0.45 9.93
C PRO A 68 -11.81 1.46 9.01
N LEU A 69 -13.13 1.63 9.20
CA LEU A 69 -13.98 2.51 8.38
C LEU A 69 -13.44 3.95 8.27
N THR A 70 -12.70 4.43 9.27
CA THR A 70 -12.09 5.77 9.31
C THR A 70 -11.07 6.01 8.19
N ILE A 71 -10.38 4.98 7.72
CA ILE A 71 -9.35 5.08 6.67
C ILE A 71 -9.57 4.11 5.50
N GLU A 72 -10.62 3.30 5.51
CA GLU A 72 -10.88 2.28 4.48
C GLU A 72 -10.91 2.90 3.07
N LYS A 73 -11.58 4.05 2.92
CA LYS A 73 -11.66 4.74 1.64
C LYS A 73 -10.29 5.21 1.14
N ASP A 74 -9.49 5.79 2.02
CA ASP A 74 -8.16 6.28 1.67
C ASP A 74 -7.19 5.12 1.36
N MET A 75 -7.29 4.03 2.10
CA MET A 75 -6.56 2.78 1.81
C MET A 75 -6.99 2.16 0.48
N ALA A 76 -8.27 2.25 0.12
CA ALA A 76 -8.75 1.77 -1.17
C ALA A 76 -8.14 2.56 -2.33
N VAL A 77 -8.05 3.89 -2.20
CA VAL A 77 -7.37 4.76 -3.19
C VAL A 77 -5.91 4.37 -3.35
N MET A 78 -5.17 4.22 -2.24
CA MET A 78 -3.76 3.81 -2.30
C MET A 78 -3.56 2.44 -2.96
N THR A 79 -4.42 1.47 -2.60
CA THR A 79 -4.35 0.11 -3.16
C THR A 79 -4.69 0.13 -4.65
N ASP A 80 -5.62 0.98 -5.07
CA ASP A 80 -5.99 1.13 -6.47
C ASP A 80 -4.88 1.77 -7.30
N LEU A 81 -4.23 2.80 -6.76
CA LEU A 81 -3.06 3.41 -7.40
C LEU A 81 -1.97 2.37 -7.68
N LEU A 82 -1.69 1.48 -6.72
CA LEU A 82 -0.72 0.40 -6.91
C LEU A 82 -1.17 -0.62 -7.97
N ARG A 83 -2.47 -0.90 -8.07
CA ARG A 83 -3.02 -1.74 -9.16
C ARG A 83 -2.92 -1.09 -10.52
N GLN A 84 -3.08 0.23 -10.60
CA GLN A 84 -2.87 0.97 -11.84
C GLN A 84 -1.40 0.94 -12.23
N ALA A 85 -0.50 1.21 -11.27
CA ALA A 85 0.95 1.12 -11.46
C ALA A 85 1.42 -0.27 -11.91
N SER A 86 0.78 -1.35 -11.44
CA SER A 86 1.14 -2.72 -11.84
C SER A 86 0.73 -3.08 -13.27
N LYS A 87 -0.13 -2.29 -13.91
CA LYS A 87 -0.70 -2.54 -15.23
C LYS A 87 -0.28 -1.53 -16.29
N VAL A 88 0.41 -0.45 -15.90
CA VAL A 88 0.77 0.64 -16.81
C VAL A 88 1.69 0.15 -17.92
N ASN A 89 1.39 0.51 -19.16
CA ASN A 89 2.32 0.33 -20.27
C ASN A 89 3.23 1.56 -20.37
N THR A 90 4.50 1.41 -20.00
CA THR A 90 5.48 2.51 -20.00
C THR A 90 5.86 3.03 -21.39
N ASN A 91 5.47 2.33 -22.47
CA ASN A 91 5.68 2.79 -23.85
C ASN A 91 4.54 3.70 -24.35
N LYS A 92 3.51 3.93 -23.53
CA LYS A 92 2.33 4.73 -23.86
C LYS A 92 2.28 5.99 -22.98
N PRO A 93 2.65 7.16 -23.50
CA PRO A 93 2.71 8.39 -22.73
C PRO A 93 1.39 8.75 -22.01
N GLU A 94 0.25 8.44 -22.64
CA GLU A 94 -1.07 8.67 -22.08
C GLU A 94 -1.36 7.81 -20.84
N GLU A 95 -0.91 6.55 -20.81
CA GLU A 95 -1.07 5.68 -19.65
C GLU A 95 -0.13 6.10 -18.50
N VAL A 96 1.07 6.57 -18.84
CA VAL A 96 2.01 7.13 -17.86
C VAL A 96 1.46 8.42 -17.25
N GLN A 97 0.88 9.31 -18.05
CA GLN A 97 0.27 10.53 -17.55
C GLN A 97 -0.95 10.24 -16.68
N ALA A 98 -1.81 9.30 -17.08
CA ALA A 98 -2.95 8.88 -16.28
C ALA A 98 -2.52 8.36 -14.90
N LEU A 99 -1.43 7.58 -14.84
CA LEU A 99 -0.87 7.12 -13.56
C LEU A 99 -0.32 8.28 -12.72
N ALA A 100 0.31 9.28 -13.35
CA ALA A 100 0.77 10.48 -12.65
C ALA A 100 -0.41 11.26 -12.05
N ASP A 101 -1.47 11.49 -12.82
CA ASP A 101 -2.67 12.20 -12.37
C ASP A 101 -3.36 11.44 -11.22
N ALA A 102 -3.45 10.12 -11.31
CA ALA A 102 -3.96 9.27 -10.24
C ALA A 102 -3.09 9.36 -8.97
N SER A 103 -1.76 9.43 -9.12
CA SER A 103 -0.83 9.61 -8.00
C SER A 103 -1.06 10.95 -7.30
N TYR A 104 -1.23 12.04 -8.06
CA TYR A 104 -1.55 13.34 -7.50
C TYR A 104 -2.89 13.35 -6.76
N ALA A 105 -3.93 12.73 -7.35
CA ALA A 105 -5.24 12.62 -6.72
C ALA A 105 -5.21 11.80 -5.42
N ALA A 106 -4.30 10.82 -5.31
CA ALA A 106 -4.15 9.98 -4.13
C ALA A 106 -3.40 10.67 -2.96
N ASN A 107 -2.78 11.83 -3.17
CA ASN A 107 -1.97 12.49 -2.16
C ASN A 107 -2.71 12.70 -0.84
N GLN A 108 -3.93 13.25 -0.88
CA GLN A 108 -4.67 13.50 0.35
C GLN A 108 -4.99 12.20 1.10
N SER A 109 -5.34 11.13 0.38
CA SER A 109 -5.56 9.82 0.98
C SER A 109 -4.29 9.27 1.64
N ALA A 110 -3.12 9.43 1.01
CA ALA A 110 -1.86 9.04 1.61
C ALA A 110 -1.53 9.84 2.90
N LEU A 111 -1.81 11.15 2.91
CA LEU A 111 -1.65 11.99 4.11
C LEU A 111 -2.58 11.53 5.24
N ASN A 112 -3.86 11.29 4.92
CA ASN A 112 -4.84 10.82 5.90
C ASN A 112 -4.43 9.48 6.51
N VAL A 113 -4.01 8.52 5.68
CA VAL A 113 -3.54 7.21 6.15
C VAL A 113 -2.30 7.37 7.01
N ARG A 114 -1.31 8.18 6.59
CA ARG A 114 -0.11 8.45 7.39
C ARG A 114 -0.47 9.02 8.76
N ASP A 115 -1.30 10.06 8.82
CA ASP A 115 -1.62 10.75 10.07
C ASP A 115 -2.40 9.84 11.03
N TRP A 116 -3.31 9.02 10.47
CA TRP A 116 -4.03 8.02 11.24
C TRP A 116 -3.10 6.90 11.74
N VAL A 117 -2.17 6.41 10.89
CA VAL A 117 -1.20 5.37 11.27
C VAL A 117 -0.23 5.89 12.33
N LYS A 118 0.21 7.14 12.22
CA LYS A 118 1.07 7.79 13.21
C LYS A 118 0.37 7.93 14.56
N SER A 119 -0.88 8.37 14.57
CA SER A 119 -1.65 8.55 15.82
C SER A 119 -2.12 7.23 16.43
N THR A 120 -2.46 6.22 15.62
CA THR A 120 -3.08 4.97 16.09
C THR A 120 -2.08 3.84 16.27
N CYS A 121 -1.12 3.71 15.36
CA CYS A 121 -0.12 2.63 15.39
C CYS A 121 1.24 3.09 15.93
N ALA A 122 1.42 4.40 16.17
CA ALA A 122 2.71 5.00 16.55
C ALA A 122 3.85 4.72 15.55
N VAL A 123 3.51 4.54 14.27
CA VAL A 123 4.46 4.31 13.17
C VAL A 123 4.42 5.48 12.20
N ASP A 124 5.58 5.97 11.77
CA ASP A 124 5.68 6.93 10.68
C ASP A 124 5.98 6.20 9.36
N ILE A 125 5.00 6.18 8.45
CA ILE A 125 5.09 5.52 7.13
C ILE A 125 5.54 6.46 6.01
N SER A 126 5.87 7.72 6.33
CA SER A 126 6.20 8.75 5.33
C SER A 126 7.45 8.45 4.52
N SER A 127 8.32 7.58 5.02
CA SER A 127 9.56 7.17 4.35
C SER A 127 9.34 6.10 3.25
N GLY A 128 8.13 5.54 3.12
CA GLY A 128 7.88 4.30 2.36
C GLY A 128 7.07 4.43 1.07
N LEU A 129 6.80 5.63 0.55
CA LEU A 129 6.02 5.79 -0.69
C LEU A 129 6.48 6.97 -1.56
N ASN A 130 7.80 7.18 -1.64
CA ASN A 130 8.35 8.14 -2.58
C ASN A 130 8.29 7.55 -4.00
N ILE A 131 7.09 7.51 -4.59
CA ILE A 131 6.92 7.39 -6.03
C ILE A 131 7.28 8.77 -6.58
N GLU A 132 8.57 8.99 -6.82
CA GLU A 132 8.96 10.07 -7.71
C GLU A 132 8.35 9.71 -9.08
N PRO A 133 7.40 10.50 -9.62
CA PRO A 133 6.88 10.27 -10.95
C PRO A 133 8.06 10.16 -11.92
N PRO A 134 7.99 9.37 -13.00
CA PRO A 134 9.05 9.37 -14.01
C PRO A 134 9.34 10.83 -14.37
N ARG A 135 10.52 11.33 -13.98
CA ARG A 135 10.99 12.64 -14.45
C ARG A 135 11.11 12.49 -15.96
N VAL A 136 10.13 13.01 -16.70
CA VAL A 136 10.36 13.40 -18.07
C VAL A 136 11.50 14.42 -17.97
N ALA A 137 12.66 14.09 -18.53
CA ALA A 137 13.76 15.02 -18.55
C ALA A 137 13.27 16.30 -19.24
N THR A 138 13.12 17.39 -18.50
CA THR A 138 12.91 18.70 -19.11
C THR A 138 14.20 19.04 -19.83
N THR A 139 14.27 18.75 -21.13
CA THR A 139 15.30 19.33 -21.99
C THR A 139 14.99 20.82 -22.08
N THR A 140 15.57 21.61 -21.17
CA THR A 140 15.67 23.05 -21.36
C THR A 140 16.63 23.28 -22.51
N THR A 141 16.11 23.30 -23.73
CA THR A 141 16.85 23.81 -24.88
C THR A 141 16.96 25.33 -24.69
N VAL A 142 18.07 25.79 -24.13
CA VAL A 142 18.42 27.21 -24.15
C VAL A 142 18.60 27.60 -25.62
N PRO A 143 17.80 28.51 -26.19
CA PRO A 143 18.08 29.02 -27.51
C PRO A 143 19.44 29.73 -27.47
N ALA A 144 20.34 29.40 -28.40
CA ALA A 144 21.60 30.10 -28.55
C ALA A 144 21.33 31.60 -28.79
N PRO A 145 22.11 32.53 -28.19
CA PRO A 145 21.94 33.95 -28.44
C PRO A 145 22.24 34.23 -29.93
N THR A 146 21.27 34.79 -30.63
CA THR A 146 21.45 35.32 -31.98
C THR A 146 22.21 36.64 -31.89
N THR A 147 23.52 36.61 -32.15
CA THR A 147 24.30 37.83 -32.39
C THR A 147 23.87 38.42 -33.72
N THR A 148 23.12 39.53 -33.66
CA THR A 148 22.82 40.39 -34.81
C THR A 148 24.09 41.17 -35.18
N PRO A 149 24.61 41.12 -36.43
CA PRO A 149 25.65 42.04 -36.86
C PRO A 149 25.05 43.44 -37.03
N ALA A 150 25.66 44.44 -36.41
CA ALA A 150 25.32 45.85 -36.62
C ALA A 150 25.80 46.32 -38.02
N PRO A 151 25.12 47.31 -38.65
CA PRO A 151 25.46 47.82 -39.98
C PRO A 151 26.76 48.61 -40.03
#